data_AF-A0A9W5UPL3-F1
#
_entry.id   AF-A0A9W5UPL3-F1
#
_cell.length_a   1.000
_cell.length_b   1.000
_cell.length_c   1.000
_cell.angle_alpha   90.00
_cell.angle_beta   90.00
_cell.angle_gamma   90.00
#
_symmetry.space_group_name_H-M   'P 1'
#
loop_
_entity.id
_entity.type
_entity.pdbx_description
1 polymer ?
#
loop_
_entity_poly.entity_id
_entity_poly.type
_entity_poly.pdbx_seq_one_letter_code
_entity_poly.pdbx_strand_id
1 'polypeptide(L)'
;MLDPLDQLADIPSARDRLDDTELDLIDRARQAGATWNQVAEALGLGSRQAAEQRRQRLAAARTARRTDSDRRWPAEVAALRGLLTDLRRWIDADRRWDSRFPRAALTRRTTVLALEAEPGALYDLAARIRADLPAADPGLPTPVHAIAGRLAEALSMQR
;
A
#
# COMPACT_ATOMS: atom_id res chain seq x y z
N MET A 1 -20.05 -11.50 -19.46
CA MET A 1 -18.73 -11.73 -20.07
C MET A 1 -18.15 -10.36 -20.38
N LEU A 2 -16.97 -10.04 -19.87
CA LEU A 2 -16.31 -8.76 -20.17
C LEU A 2 -15.94 -8.71 -21.66
N ASP A 3 -16.01 -7.53 -22.27
CA ASP A 3 -15.58 -7.30 -23.65
C ASP A 3 -14.09 -7.72 -23.79
N PRO A 4 -13.71 -8.49 -24.83
CA PRO A 4 -12.30 -8.75 -25.13
C PRO A 4 -11.40 -7.50 -25.15
N LEU A 5 -11.93 -6.34 -25.54
CA LEU A 5 -11.17 -5.07 -25.49
C LEU A 5 -10.90 -4.60 -24.06
N ASP A 6 -11.87 -4.73 -23.15
CA ASP A 6 -11.68 -4.43 -21.72
C ASP A 6 -10.63 -5.38 -21.11
N GLN A 7 -10.68 -6.66 -21.47
CA GLN A 7 -9.69 -7.65 -20.99
C GLN A 7 -8.27 -7.33 -21.47
N LEU A 8 -8.11 -6.82 -22.70
CA LEU A 8 -6.82 -6.38 -23.21
C LEU A 8 -6.33 -5.11 -22.49
N ALA A 9 -7.25 -4.19 -22.16
CA ALA A 9 -6.95 -2.99 -21.39
C ALA A 9 -6.45 -3.31 -19.97
N ASP A 10 -6.85 -4.44 -19.39
CA ASP A 10 -6.43 -4.89 -18.05
C ASP A 10 -5.04 -5.57 -18.01
N ILE A 11 -4.51 -6.00 -19.16
CA ILE A 11 -3.23 -6.73 -19.24
C ILE A 11 -2.05 -5.96 -18.61
N PRO A 12 -1.86 -4.65 -18.84
CA PRO A 12 -0.78 -3.89 -18.21
C PRO A 12 -0.84 -3.97 -16.68
N SER A 13 -2.02 -3.74 -16.08
CA SER A 13 -2.19 -3.82 -14.62
C SER A 13 -2.03 -5.24 -14.07
N ALA A 14 -2.35 -6.27 -14.86
CA ALA A 14 -2.05 -7.65 -14.49
C ALA A 14 -0.53 -7.94 -14.47
N ARG A 15 0.21 -7.43 -15.46
CA ARG A 15 1.68 -7.53 -15.51
C ARG A 15 2.34 -6.78 -14.36
N ASP A 16 1.84 -5.61 -14.03
CA ASP A 16 2.37 -4.83 -12.91
C ASP A 16 2.26 -5.58 -11.59
N ARG A 17 1.10 -6.18 -11.32
CA ARG A 17 0.86 -7.02 -10.13
C ARG A 17 1.76 -8.25 -10.10
N LEU A 18 2.02 -8.86 -11.25
CA LEU A 18 2.92 -9.99 -11.36
C LEU A 18 4.37 -9.59 -11.05
N ASP A 19 4.84 -8.48 -11.62
CA ASP A 19 6.18 -7.94 -11.36
C ASP A 19 6.38 -7.60 -9.88
N ASP A 20 5.38 -6.99 -9.23
CA ASP A 20 5.44 -6.67 -7.80
C ASP A 20 5.48 -7.95 -6.94
N THR A 21 4.69 -8.97 -7.31
CA THR A 21 4.69 -10.28 -6.64
C THR A 21 6.04 -10.98 -6.79
N GLU A 22 6.64 -10.94 -7.99
CA GLU A 22 7.96 -11.51 -8.26
C GLU A 22 9.03 -10.82 -7.39
N LEU A 23 9.02 -9.48 -7.32
CA LEU A 23 9.96 -8.72 -6.50
C LEU A 23 9.82 -9.05 -5.01
N ASP A 24 8.60 -9.08 -4.48
CA ASP A 24 8.33 -9.40 -3.08
C ASP A 24 8.79 -10.83 -2.73
N LEU A 25 8.60 -11.80 -3.63
CA LEU A 25 9.07 -13.18 -3.44
C LEU A 25 10.60 -13.26 -3.45
N ILE A 26 11.26 -12.55 -4.36
CA ILE A 26 12.73 -12.47 -4.40
C ILE A 26 13.25 -11.90 -3.08
N ASP A 27 12.71 -10.77 -2.63
CA ASP A 27 13.17 -10.10 -1.42
C ASP A 27 12.93 -10.96 -0.16
N ARG A 28 11.79 -11.67 -0.07
CA ARG A 28 11.53 -12.65 1.00
C ARG A 28 12.50 -13.84 0.97
N ALA A 29 12.77 -14.40 -0.21
CA ALA A 29 13.74 -15.49 -0.36
C ALA A 29 15.14 -15.04 0.09
N ARG A 30 15.53 -13.82 -0.27
CA ARG A 30 16.80 -13.21 0.14
C ARG A 30 16.87 -12.99 1.66
N GLN A 31 15.78 -12.52 2.29
CA GLN A 31 15.70 -12.38 3.74
C GLN A 31 15.76 -13.73 4.47
N ALA A 32 15.21 -14.79 3.87
CA ALA A 32 15.31 -16.17 4.37
C ALA A 32 16.69 -16.82 4.13
N GLY A 33 17.65 -16.10 3.55
CA GLY A 33 19.02 -16.57 3.35
C GLY A 33 19.29 -17.26 2.00
N ALA A 34 18.32 -17.31 1.08
CA ALA A 34 18.53 -17.90 -0.25
C ALA A 34 19.61 -17.11 -1.02
N THR A 35 20.56 -17.80 -1.63
CA THR A 35 21.60 -17.21 -2.47
C THR A 35 21.04 -16.74 -3.81
N TRP A 36 21.72 -15.81 -4.47
CA TRP A 36 21.33 -15.36 -5.81
C TRP A 36 21.40 -16.47 -6.88
N ASN A 37 22.18 -17.54 -6.66
CA ASN A 37 22.18 -18.72 -7.54
C ASN A 37 20.87 -19.52 -7.39
N GLN A 38 20.41 -19.73 -6.15
CA GLN A 38 19.13 -20.41 -5.88
C GLN A 38 17.94 -19.59 -6.42
N VAL A 39 18.01 -18.26 -6.32
CA VAL A 39 17.00 -17.37 -6.93
C VAL A 39 17.04 -17.48 -8.47
N ALA A 40 18.23 -17.51 -9.08
CA ALA A 40 18.35 -17.69 -10.52
C ALA A 40 17.76 -19.02 -10.98
N GLU A 41 18.08 -20.12 -10.29
CA GLU A 41 17.52 -21.44 -10.57
C GLU A 41 16.00 -21.46 -10.46
N ALA A 42 15.43 -20.90 -9.37
CA ALA A 42 13.99 -20.83 -9.16
C ALA A 42 13.26 -19.98 -10.23
N LEU A 43 13.92 -18.95 -10.77
CA LEU A 43 13.39 -18.10 -11.85
C LEU A 43 13.70 -18.64 -13.26
N GLY A 44 14.41 -19.76 -13.40
CA GLY A 44 14.84 -20.29 -14.70
C GLY A 44 15.87 -19.42 -15.41
N LEU A 45 16.65 -18.63 -14.66
CA LEU A 45 17.69 -17.73 -15.19
C LEU A 45 19.06 -18.41 -15.22
N GLY A 46 19.83 -18.17 -16.28
CA GLY A 46 21.11 -18.85 -16.51
C GLY A 46 22.27 -18.40 -15.62
N SER A 47 22.09 -17.39 -14.76
CA SER A 47 23.17 -16.92 -13.88
C SER A 47 22.68 -16.10 -12.68
N ARG A 48 23.53 -16.06 -11.64
CA ARG A 48 23.44 -15.14 -10.50
C ARG A 48 23.14 -13.70 -10.91
N GLN A 49 23.91 -13.23 -11.90
CA GLN A 49 23.85 -11.85 -12.37
C GLN A 49 22.52 -11.56 -13.05
N ALA A 50 21.95 -12.52 -13.78
CA ALA A 50 20.63 -12.37 -14.39
C ALA A 50 19.54 -12.18 -13.33
N ALA A 51 19.61 -12.92 -12.21
CA ALA A 51 18.68 -12.76 -11.09
C ALA A 51 18.82 -11.38 -10.40
N GLU A 52 20.06 -10.94 -10.13
CA GLU A 52 20.29 -9.61 -9.56
C GLU A 52 19.76 -8.50 -10.46
N GLN A 53 20.03 -8.58 -11.76
CA GLN A 53 19.54 -7.61 -12.74
C GLN A 53 18.01 -7.65 -12.88
N ARG A 54 17.38 -8.82 -12.80
CA ARG A 54 15.91 -8.95 -12.79
C ARG A 54 15.33 -8.22 -11.59
N ARG A 55 15.85 -8.47 -10.38
CA ARG A 55 15.42 -7.79 -9.15
C ARG A 55 15.61 -6.28 -9.24
N GLN A 56 16.76 -5.81 -9.72
CA GLN A 56 17.02 -4.37 -9.92
C GLN A 56 16.02 -3.74 -10.89
N ARG A 57 15.72 -4.42 -12.02
CA ARG A 57 14.74 -3.94 -12.99
C ARG A 57 13.33 -3.86 -12.41
N LEU A 58 12.90 -4.88 -11.67
CA LEU A 58 11.59 -4.88 -11.01
C LEU A 58 11.48 -3.74 -9.99
N ALA A 59 12.50 -3.53 -9.17
CA ALA A 59 12.53 -2.44 -8.19
C ALA A 59 12.51 -1.05 -8.86
N ALA A 60 13.24 -0.88 -9.96
CA ALA A 60 13.23 0.35 -10.75
C ALA A 60 11.86 0.60 -11.39
N ALA A 61 11.23 -0.43 -11.95
CA ALA A 61 9.89 -0.35 -12.55
C ALA A 61 8.84 0.05 -11.50
N ARG A 62 8.86 -0.56 -10.31
CA ARG A 62 7.96 -0.21 -9.20
C ARG A 62 8.11 1.26 -8.79
N THR A 63 9.34 1.74 -8.65
CA THR A 63 9.62 3.16 -8.33
C THR A 63 9.14 4.11 -9.44
N ALA A 64 9.31 3.74 -10.70
CA ALA A 64 8.85 4.54 -11.83
C ALA A 64 7.31 4.62 -11.86
N ARG A 65 6.61 3.50 -11.67
CA ARG A 65 5.14 3.43 -11.57
C ARG A 65 4.61 4.31 -10.43
N ARG A 66 5.30 4.30 -9.29
CA ARG A 66 5.01 5.19 -8.15
C ARG A 66 5.07 6.65 -8.54
N THR A 67 6.19 7.03 -9.13
CA THR A 67 6.46 8.42 -9.52
C THR A 67 5.43 8.92 -10.55
N ASP A 68 5.04 8.08 -11.50
CA ASP A 68 4.00 8.40 -12.48
C ASP A 68 2.61 8.56 -11.84
N SER A 69 2.26 7.64 -10.94
CA SER A 69 1.00 7.69 -10.18
C SER A 69 0.93 8.95 -9.30
N ASP A 70 2.02 9.28 -8.61
CA ASP A 70 2.15 10.47 -7.77
C ASP A 70 2.01 11.77 -8.60
N ARG A 71 2.53 11.79 -9.83
CA ARG A 71 2.35 12.94 -10.76
C ARG A 71 0.92 13.12 -11.23
N ARG A 72 0.16 12.03 -11.34
CA ARG A 72 -1.23 12.06 -11.84
C ARG A 72 -2.21 12.58 -10.79
N TRP A 73 -1.90 12.46 -9.50
CA TRP A 73 -2.78 12.88 -8.39
C TRP A 73 -2.07 13.65 -7.25
N PRO A 74 -1.36 14.77 -7.51
CA PRO A 74 -0.46 15.34 -6.50
C PRO A 74 -1.18 15.89 -5.26
N ALA A 75 -2.31 16.58 -5.42
CA ALA A 75 -2.99 17.27 -4.32
C ALA A 75 -3.77 16.31 -3.42
N GLU A 76 -4.47 15.35 -4.01
CA GLU A 76 -5.33 14.42 -3.26
C GLU A 76 -4.52 13.34 -2.53
N VAL A 77 -3.48 12.81 -3.17
CA VAL A 77 -2.55 11.88 -2.53
C VAL A 77 -1.84 12.57 -1.37
N ALA A 78 -1.41 13.82 -1.55
CA ALA A 78 -0.82 14.61 -0.47
C ALA A 78 -1.81 14.83 0.69
N ALA A 79 -3.08 15.14 0.39
CA ALA A 79 -4.11 15.30 1.40
C ALA A 79 -4.35 14.01 2.21
N LEU A 80 -4.48 12.86 1.54
CA LEU A 80 -4.65 11.56 2.20
C LEU A 80 -3.43 11.18 3.05
N ARG A 81 -2.21 11.35 2.53
CA ARG A 81 -0.99 11.08 3.31
C ARG A 81 -0.89 12.02 4.53
N GLY A 82 -1.30 13.27 4.40
CA GLY A 82 -1.38 14.22 5.51
C GLY A 82 -2.32 13.71 6.62
N LEU A 83 -3.55 13.35 6.27
CA LEU A 83 -4.54 12.81 7.21
C LEU A 83 -4.06 11.52 7.90
N LEU A 84 -3.43 10.62 7.16
CA LEU A 84 -2.90 9.37 7.71
C LEU A 84 -1.65 9.59 8.58
N THR A 85 -0.84 10.60 8.27
CA THR A 85 0.30 11.00 9.11
C THR A 85 -0.18 11.57 10.44
N ASP A 86 -1.20 12.43 10.41
CA ASP A 86 -1.83 12.97 11.60
C ASP A 86 -2.48 11.86 12.44
N LEU A 87 -3.17 10.93 11.79
CA LEU A 87 -3.72 9.74 12.46
C LEU A 87 -2.59 8.94 13.12
N ARG A 88 -1.49 8.68 12.41
CA ARG A 88 -0.36 7.92 12.94
C ARG A 88 0.24 8.59 14.18
N ARG A 89 0.40 9.91 14.14
CA ARG A 89 0.88 10.70 15.28
C ARG A 89 -0.02 10.55 16.51
N TRP A 90 -1.34 10.57 16.33
CA TRP A 90 -2.29 10.33 17.42
C TRP A 90 -2.22 8.92 17.96
N ILE A 91 -2.15 7.93 17.07
CA ILE A 91 -2.00 6.51 17.42
C ILE A 91 -0.73 6.29 18.24
N ASP A 92 0.39 6.92 17.87
CA ASP A 92 1.66 6.78 18.58
C ASP A 92 1.69 7.53 19.91
N ALA A 93 0.96 8.65 20.03
CA ALA A 93 0.84 9.39 21.29
C ALA A 93 -0.07 8.68 22.32
N ASP A 94 -1.05 7.89 21.87
CA ASP A 94 -1.99 7.20 22.73
C ASP A 94 -1.53 5.80 23.12
N ARG A 95 -1.00 5.66 24.35
CA ARG A 95 -0.54 4.38 24.91
C ARG A 95 -1.64 3.32 25.04
N ARG A 96 -2.92 3.71 25.05
CA ARG A 96 -4.04 2.78 25.18
C ARG A 96 -4.68 2.42 23.85
N TRP A 97 -4.16 2.96 22.73
CA TRP A 97 -4.78 2.86 21.41
C TRP A 97 -5.25 1.44 21.09
N ASP A 98 -4.37 0.45 21.18
CA ASP A 98 -4.63 -0.93 20.75
C ASP A 98 -5.79 -1.60 21.51
N SER A 99 -6.20 -1.05 22.67
CA SER A 99 -7.30 -1.54 23.50
C SER A 99 -8.60 -0.72 23.38
N ARG A 100 -8.60 0.40 22.64
CA ARG A 100 -9.76 1.31 22.60
C ARG A 100 -10.97 0.74 21.88
N PHE A 101 -10.74 -0.02 20.82
CA PHE A 101 -11.80 -0.64 20.03
C PHE A 101 -11.29 -1.93 19.36
N PRO A 102 -12.18 -2.85 18.96
CA PRO A 102 -11.80 -4.20 18.49
C PRO A 102 -10.84 -4.27 17.30
N ARG A 103 -10.71 -3.19 16.52
CA ARG A 103 -9.84 -3.10 15.33
C ARG A 103 -8.65 -2.14 15.51
N ALA A 104 -8.42 -1.59 16.70
CA ALA A 104 -7.42 -0.53 16.89
C ALA A 104 -6.00 -0.94 16.51
N ALA A 105 -5.56 -2.13 16.92
CA ALA A 105 -4.26 -2.67 16.53
C ALA A 105 -4.15 -2.90 15.01
N LEU A 106 -5.26 -3.27 14.35
CA LEU A 106 -5.30 -3.40 12.89
C LEU A 106 -5.16 -2.03 12.23
N THR A 107 -5.95 -1.03 12.66
CA THR A 107 -5.86 0.34 12.18
C THR A 107 -4.42 0.87 12.26
N ARG A 108 -3.72 0.68 13.39
CA ARG A 108 -2.31 1.06 13.56
C ARG A 108 -1.41 0.46 12.47
N ARG A 109 -1.54 -0.84 12.20
CA ARG A 109 -0.73 -1.56 11.21
C ARG A 109 -1.07 -1.10 9.80
N THR A 110 -2.35 -1.01 9.47
CA THR A 110 -2.82 -0.57 8.15
C THR A 110 -2.41 0.86 7.85
N THR A 111 -2.38 1.76 8.85
CA THR A 111 -1.86 3.14 8.66
C THR A 111 -0.38 3.16 8.29
N VAL A 112 0.47 2.28 8.84
CA VAL A 112 1.87 2.17 8.42
C VAL A 112 1.96 1.76 6.96
N LEU A 113 1.26 0.67 6.61
CA LEU A 113 1.25 0.16 5.25
C LEU A 113 0.75 1.21 4.26
N ALA A 114 -0.28 1.98 4.62
CA ALA A 114 -0.85 3.02 3.78
C ALA A 114 0.13 4.17 3.52
N LEU A 115 0.89 4.60 4.54
CA LEU A 115 1.90 5.66 4.38
C LEU A 115 3.05 5.26 3.45
N GLU A 116 3.32 3.97 3.34
CA GLU A 116 4.35 3.42 2.44
C GLU A 116 3.81 3.06 1.05
N ALA A 117 2.50 2.87 0.93
CA ALA A 117 1.82 2.39 -0.26
C ALA A 117 1.85 3.38 -1.44
N GLU A 118 1.70 2.82 -2.64
CA GLU A 118 1.42 3.53 -3.89
C GLU A 118 0.07 4.28 -3.83
N PRO A 119 -0.17 5.35 -4.60
CA PRO A 119 -1.43 6.09 -4.61
C PRO A 119 -2.68 5.22 -4.66
N GLY A 120 -2.77 4.28 -5.61
CA GLY A 120 -3.95 3.39 -5.72
C GLY A 120 -4.18 2.55 -4.45
N ALA A 121 -3.12 1.91 -3.94
CA ALA A 121 -3.20 1.13 -2.70
C ALA A 121 -3.41 2.03 -1.45
N LEU A 122 -2.95 3.28 -1.48
CA LEU A 122 -3.19 4.28 -0.44
C LEU A 122 -4.69 4.56 -0.33
N TYR A 123 -5.41 4.74 -1.44
CA TYR A 123 -6.87 4.92 -1.41
C TYR A 123 -7.58 3.67 -0.84
N ASP A 124 -7.21 2.47 -1.29
CA ASP A 124 -7.80 1.22 -0.77
C ASP A 124 -7.56 1.03 0.73
N LEU A 125 -6.33 1.29 1.19
CA LEU A 125 -5.96 1.18 2.59
C LEU A 125 -6.60 2.30 3.43
N ALA A 126 -6.71 3.52 2.90
CA ALA A 126 -7.43 4.61 3.55
C ALA A 126 -8.92 4.28 3.71
N ALA A 127 -9.56 3.67 2.70
CA ALA A 127 -10.94 3.23 2.78
C ALA A 127 -11.15 2.13 3.84
N ARG A 128 -10.21 1.18 3.94
CA ARG A 128 -10.18 0.16 5.00
C ARG A 128 -9.99 0.77 6.38
N ILE A 129 -9.03 1.69 6.54
CA ILE A 129 -8.79 2.42 7.80
C ILE A 129 -10.06 3.15 8.24
N ARG A 130 -10.73 3.88 7.32
CA ARG A 130 -12.00 4.55 7.60
C ARG A 130 -13.10 3.57 8.01
N ALA A 131 -13.10 2.34 7.47
CA ALA A 131 -14.06 1.31 7.85
C ALA A 131 -13.82 0.73 9.24
N ASP A 132 -12.55 0.59 9.61
CA ASP A 132 -12.14 0.07 10.90
C ASP A 132 -12.26 1.12 12.03
N LEU A 133 -12.26 2.42 11.68
CA LEU A 133 -12.50 3.51 12.63
C LEU A 133 -14.00 3.63 12.95
N PRO A 134 -14.42 3.44 14.21
CA PRO A 134 -15.82 3.55 14.56
C PRO A 134 -16.28 5.03 14.61
N ALA A 135 -17.17 5.41 13.69
CA ALA A 135 -17.60 6.80 13.50
C ALA A 135 -18.37 7.42 14.70
N ALA A 136 -18.88 6.60 15.62
CA ALA A 136 -19.70 7.04 16.75
C ALA A 136 -19.20 6.54 18.11
N ASP A 137 -17.97 6.00 18.19
CA ASP A 137 -17.45 5.46 19.45
C ASP A 137 -17.02 6.59 20.40
N PRO A 138 -17.64 6.72 21.59
CA PRO A 138 -17.26 7.71 22.59
C PRO A 138 -15.84 7.47 23.16
N GLY A 139 -15.27 6.28 22.98
CA GLY A 139 -13.89 5.95 23.36
C GLY A 139 -12.82 6.55 22.45
N LEU A 140 -13.19 7.13 21.30
CA LEU A 140 -12.25 7.78 20.39
C LEU A 140 -12.08 9.29 20.66
N PRO A 141 -10.85 9.83 20.57
CA PRO A 141 -10.61 11.27 20.70
C PRO A 141 -11.26 12.07 19.58
N THR A 142 -11.75 13.27 19.90
CA THR A 142 -12.31 14.23 18.93
C THR A 142 -11.40 14.47 17.70
N PRO A 143 -10.06 14.59 17.84
CA PRO A 143 -9.18 14.71 16.68
C PRO A 143 -9.23 13.51 15.73
N VAL A 144 -9.39 12.29 16.26
CA VAL A 144 -9.49 11.07 15.45
C VAL A 144 -10.84 11.01 14.73
N HIS A 145 -11.92 11.45 15.39
CA HIS A 145 -13.23 11.61 14.73
C HIS A 145 -13.17 12.61 13.58
N ALA A 146 -12.52 13.76 13.78
CA ALA A 146 -12.34 14.75 12.72
C ALA A 146 -11.52 14.22 11.53
N ILE A 147 -10.46 13.44 11.81
CA ILE A 147 -9.67 12.76 10.76
C ILE A 147 -10.52 11.73 10.02
N ALA A 148 -11.32 10.93 10.72
CA ALA A 148 -12.20 9.94 10.10
C ALA A 148 -13.25 10.60 9.18
N GLY A 149 -13.81 11.74 9.59
CA GLY A 149 -14.71 12.54 8.77
C GLY A 149 -14.05 13.05 7.49
N ARG A 150 -12.87 13.66 7.59
CA ARG A 150 -12.12 14.15 6.43
C ARG A 150 -11.66 13.03 5.50
N LEU A 151 -11.31 11.86 6.05
CA LEU A 151 -11.01 10.66 5.24
C LEU A 151 -12.26 10.24 4.44
N ALA A 152 -13.45 10.24 5.05
CA ALA A 152 -14.69 9.91 4.35
C ALA A 152 -15.00 10.91 3.23
N GLU A 153 -14.84 12.21 3.47
CA GLU A 153 -15.01 13.26 2.46
C GLU A 153 -14.03 13.08 1.30
N ALA A 154 -12.73 12.93 1.58
CA ALA A 154 -11.70 12.74 0.57
C ALA A 154 -11.94 11.48 -0.29
N LEU A 155 -12.40 10.39 0.31
CA LEU A 155 -12.71 9.14 -0.40
C LEU A 155 -14.02 9.23 -1.21
N SER A 156 -14.97 10.09 -0.81
CA SER A 156 -16.25 10.27 -1.50
C SER A 156 -16.12 11.11 -2.78
N MET A 157 -15.18 12.05 -2.84
CA MET A 157 -14.91 12.89 -4.02
C MET A 157 -14.21 12.13 -5.17
N GLN A 158 -13.95 10.83 -5.01
CA GLN A 158 -13.24 9.98 -5.96
C GLN A 158 -14.11 8.89 -6.61
N ARG A 159 -15.40 8.82 -6.26
CA ARG A 159 -16.39 7.93 -6.92
C ARG A 159 -17.11 8.66 -8.03
#